data_AF-A0A7F5QWU4-F1
#
_entry.id   AF-A0A7F5QWU4-F1
#
_cell.length_a   1.000
_cell.length_b   1.000
_cell.length_c   1.000
_cell.angle_alpha   90.00
_cell.angle_beta   90.00
_cell.angle_gamma   90.00
#
_symmetry.space_group_name_H-M   'P 1'
#
loop_
_entity.id
_entity.type
_entity.pdbx_description
1 polymer ?
#
loop_
_entity_poly.entity_id
_entity_poly.type
_entity_poly.pdbx_seq_one_letter_code
_entity_poly.pdbx_strand_id
1 'polypeptide(L)'
;MVGEEERKQFSFFEDDLYTEDLLSLHDMELNKWKKFYNQNCAIFKLLNKRNEVWQKLQELEKAAAAPDRYKNRGGKLLKEEKERNVLTKQIPKLEEQIRELAYNYALEHNGRPFTIHGEPLETVLDRSTENRENDRKLKLSARKQQRDKTVTPGRSLMPLTPRNRSNALGGSTCKRKIITPSMSATKRSKYLQVPSGGNVDEGDVS
;
A
#
# COMPACT_ATOMS: atom_id res chain seq x y z
N MET A 1 -6.66 -15.43 19.56
CA MET A 1 -8.07 -15.56 19.12
C MET A 1 -9.00 -15.51 20.32
N VAL A 2 -8.89 -16.40 21.31
CA VAL A 2 -9.77 -16.42 22.49
C VAL A 2 -9.11 -15.68 23.67
N GLY A 3 -9.89 -14.94 24.47
CA GLY A 3 -9.40 -14.31 25.71
C GLY A 3 -9.14 -15.34 26.81
N GLU A 4 -8.29 -15.01 27.79
CA GLU A 4 -8.02 -15.92 28.92
C GLU A 4 -9.29 -16.30 29.68
N GLU A 5 -10.22 -15.35 29.81
CA GLU A 5 -11.48 -15.56 30.50
C GLU A 5 -12.38 -16.57 29.79
N GLU A 6 -12.52 -16.47 28.46
CA GLU A 6 -13.28 -17.41 27.65
C GLU A 6 -12.65 -18.82 27.65
N ARG A 7 -11.32 -18.92 27.78
CA ARG A 7 -10.65 -20.22 27.93
C ARG A 7 -10.99 -20.86 29.28
N LYS A 8 -11.09 -20.07 30.35
CA LYS A 8 -11.43 -20.55 31.69
C LYS A 8 -12.90 -20.97 31.84
N GLN A 9 -13.77 -20.57 30.92
CA GLN A 9 -15.17 -21.00 30.93
C GLN A 9 -15.35 -22.51 30.74
N PHE A 10 -14.38 -23.17 30.10
CA PHE A 10 -14.37 -24.63 29.99
C PHE A 10 -13.65 -25.24 31.20
N SER A 11 -14.40 -25.43 32.30
CA SER A 11 -13.89 -25.91 33.59
C SER A 11 -13.29 -27.32 33.52
N PHE A 12 -13.76 -28.15 32.59
CA PHE A 12 -13.30 -29.51 32.39
C PHE A 12 -11.89 -29.61 31.77
N PHE A 13 -11.24 -28.47 31.48
CA PHE A 13 -9.88 -28.46 30.96
C PHE A 13 -8.83 -29.02 31.94
N GLU A 14 -9.04 -28.79 33.25
CA GLU A 14 -8.11 -29.16 34.32
C GLU A 14 -8.59 -30.41 35.09
N ASP A 15 -9.53 -31.18 34.52
CA ASP A 15 -10.06 -32.38 35.17
C ASP A 15 -9.09 -33.57 35.02
N ASP A 16 -8.75 -34.19 36.14
CA ASP A 16 -7.85 -35.36 36.20
C ASP A 16 -8.61 -36.70 36.06
N LEU A 17 -9.95 -36.67 36.02
CA LEU A 17 -10.78 -37.88 35.93
C LEU A 17 -11.13 -38.26 34.49
N TYR A 18 -10.29 -39.07 33.86
CA TYR A 18 -10.47 -39.53 32.48
C TYR A 18 -11.63 -40.54 32.32
N THR A 19 -12.81 -40.03 31.96
CA THR A 19 -14.02 -40.81 31.65
C THR A 19 -14.47 -40.59 30.21
N GLU A 20 -15.28 -41.51 29.68
CA GLU A 20 -15.90 -41.36 28.34
C GLU A 20 -16.79 -40.10 28.26
N ASP A 21 -17.47 -39.75 29.36
CA ASP A 21 -18.27 -38.52 29.44
C ASP A 21 -17.39 -37.27 29.32
N LEU A 22 -16.23 -37.24 29.99
CA LEU A 22 -15.25 -36.15 29.87
C LEU A 22 -14.75 -36.02 28.42
N LEU A 23 -14.43 -37.14 27.78
CA LEU A 23 -14.02 -37.14 26.36
C LEU A 23 -15.11 -36.53 25.47
N SER A 24 -16.37 -36.93 25.66
CA SER A 24 -17.51 -36.37 24.93
C SER A 24 -17.64 -34.85 25.13
N LEU A 25 -17.46 -34.35 26.36
CA LEU A 25 -17.47 -32.90 26.64
C LEU A 25 -16.36 -32.15 25.89
N HIS A 26 -15.14 -32.71 25.84
CA HIS A 26 -14.05 -32.13 25.05
C HIS A 26 -14.36 -32.13 23.55
N ASP A 27 -14.93 -33.19 23.01
CA ASP A 27 -15.32 -33.26 21.60
C ASP A 27 -16.41 -32.24 21.25
N MET A 28 -17.37 -32.03 22.15
CA MET A 28 -18.38 -30.98 22.01
C MET A 28 -17.74 -29.58 21.97
N GLU A 29 -16.83 -29.29 22.90
CA GLU A 29 -16.14 -28.00 22.96
C GLU A 29 -15.27 -27.78 21.72
N LEU A 30 -14.51 -28.79 21.28
CA LEU A 30 -13.74 -28.73 20.03
C LEU A 30 -14.63 -28.46 18.82
N ASN A 31 -15.78 -29.13 18.73
CA ASN A 31 -16.72 -28.94 17.63
C ASN A 31 -17.34 -27.53 17.65
N LYS A 32 -17.62 -26.96 18.82
CA LYS A 32 -18.04 -25.56 18.97
C LYS A 32 -16.97 -24.61 18.43
N TRP A 33 -15.69 -24.79 18.81
CA TRP A 33 -14.60 -23.94 18.29
C TRP A 33 -14.35 -24.13 16.80
N LYS A 34 -14.44 -25.36 16.26
CA LYS A 34 -14.34 -25.63 14.82
C LYS A 34 -15.46 -24.92 14.05
N LYS A 35 -16.71 -24.98 14.52
CA LYS A 35 -17.84 -24.28 13.92
C LYS A 35 -17.62 -22.77 13.93
N PHE A 36 -17.22 -22.23 15.08
CA PHE A 36 -16.91 -20.80 15.22
C PHE A 36 -15.80 -20.35 14.26
N TYR A 37 -14.72 -21.12 14.15
CA TYR A 37 -13.63 -20.81 13.22
C TYR A 37 -14.09 -20.85 11.76
N ASN A 38 -14.87 -21.86 11.38
CA ASN A 38 -15.34 -22.00 10.01
C ASN A 38 -16.29 -20.87 9.60
N GLN A 39 -17.21 -20.46 10.50
CA GLN A 39 -18.11 -19.33 10.29
C GLN A 39 -17.33 -18.01 10.15
N ASN A 40 -16.33 -17.80 11.01
CA ASN A 40 -15.56 -16.55 11.07
C ASN A 40 -14.25 -16.59 10.26
N CYS A 41 -14.04 -17.61 9.43
CA CYS A 41 -12.79 -17.84 8.71
C CYS A 41 -12.40 -16.63 7.84
N ALA A 42 -13.39 -15.94 7.25
CA ALA A 42 -13.17 -14.74 6.45
C ALA A 42 -12.51 -13.61 7.26
N ILE A 43 -13.00 -13.34 8.47
CA ILE A 43 -12.44 -12.34 9.38
C ILE A 43 -10.99 -12.69 9.71
N PHE A 44 -10.72 -13.96 10.05
CA PHE A 44 -9.37 -14.41 10.38
C PHE A 44 -8.40 -14.31 9.22
N LYS A 45 -8.83 -14.66 8.00
CA LYS A 45 -8.01 -14.50 6.78
C LYS A 45 -7.65 -13.04 6.54
N LEU A 46 -8.60 -12.12 6.70
CA LEU A 46 -8.33 -10.69 6.53
C LEU A 46 -7.40 -10.14 7.63
N LEU A 47 -7.58 -10.56 8.88
CA LEU A 47 -6.70 -10.19 9.99
C LEU A 47 -5.26 -10.66 9.75
N ASN A 48 -5.08 -11.91 9.32
CA ASN A 48 -3.75 -12.44 8.96
C ASN A 48 -3.14 -11.64 7.82
N LYS A 49 -3.90 -11.37 6.76
CA LYS A 49 -3.44 -10.55 5.63
C LYS A 49 -3.06 -9.13 6.07
N ARG A 50 -3.83 -8.52 6.97
CA ARG A 50 -3.51 -7.20 7.55
C ARG A 50 -2.18 -7.26 8.30
N ASN A 51 -1.97 -8.29 9.12
CA ASN A 51 -0.74 -8.48 9.88
C ASN A 51 0.47 -8.71 8.97
N GLU A 52 0.34 -9.50 7.90
CA GLU A 52 1.39 -9.70 6.89
C GLU A 52 1.77 -8.39 6.20
N VAL A 53 0.78 -7.62 5.73
CA VAL A 53 0.98 -6.30 5.12
C VAL A 53 1.67 -5.35 6.10
N TRP A 54 1.30 -5.41 7.37
CA TRP A 54 1.89 -4.60 8.44
C TRP A 54 3.36 -4.98 8.71
N GLN A 55 3.66 -6.27 8.85
CA GLN A 55 5.02 -6.76 9.04
C GLN A 55 5.92 -6.35 7.87
N LYS A 56 5.42 -6.49 6.64
CA LYS A 56 6.15 -6.06 5.44
C LYS A 56 6.41 -4.55 5.41
N LEU A 57 5.45 -3.75 5.88
CA LEU A 57 5.66 -2.31 6.04
C LEU A 57 6.78 -2.02 7.05
N GLN A 58 6.81 -2.71 8.19
CA GLN A 58 7.86 -2.56 9.19
C GLN A 58 9.25 -2.99 8.66
N GLU A 59 9.31 -4.04 7.85
CA GLU A 59 10.55 -4.46 7.18
C GLU A 59 11.08 -3.37 6.24
N LEU A 60 10.20 -2.76 5.44
CA LEU A 60 10.56 -1.63 4.58
C LEU A 60 11.00 -0.39 5.38
N GLU A 61 10.45 -0.17 6.58
CA GLU A 61 10.91 0.89 7.48
C GLU A 61 12.29 0.59 8.06
N LYS A 62 12.56 -0.65 8.48
CA LYS A 62 13.88 -1.08 8.95
C LYS A 62 14.93 -0.97 7.84
N ALA A 63 14.60 -1.41 6.63
CA ALA A 63 15.47 -1.25 5.46
C ALA A 63 15.75 0.23 5.15
N ALA A 64 14.78 1.12 5.38
CA ALA A 64 14.97 2.56 5.22
C ALA A 64 15.88 3.20 6.30
N ALA A 65 16.10 2.53 7.43
CA ALA A 65 17.02 2.97 8.48
C ALA A 65 18.46 2.43 8.30
N ALA A 66 18.68 1.50 7.37
CA ALA A 66 19.98 0.87 7.16
C ALA A 66 21.03 1.85 6.58
N PRO A 67 22.30 1.78 7.01
CA PRO A 67 23.36 2.68 6.55
C PRO A 67 23.70 2.51 5.06
N ASP A 68 23.42 1.33 4.48
CA ASP A 68 23.68 1.01 3.08
C ASP A 68 22.50 1.31 2.13
N ARG A 69 21.47 2.01 2.62
CA ARG A 69 20.26 2.38 1.87
C ARG A 69 20.52 3.01 0.51
N TYR A 70 21.56 3.82 0.37
CA TYR A 70 21.84 4.54 -0.88
C TYR A 70 22.44 3.66 -1.99
N LYS A 71 22.65 2.37 -1.75
CA LYS A 71 23.01 1.38 -2.79
C LYS A 71 21.81 1.08 -3.69
N ASN A 72 21.50 2.01 -4.60
CA ASN A 72 20.31 1.97 -5.46
C ASN A 72 20.55 1.30 -6.83
N ARG A 73 21.30 0.20 -6.87
CA ARG A 73 21.51 -0.53 -8.15
C ARG A 73 20.16 -1.08 -8.64
N GLY A 74 19.82 -0.83 -9.91
CA GLY A 74 18.58 -1.33 -10.51
C GLY A 74 17.28 -0.70 -9.98
N GLY A 75 17.35 0.50 -9.39
CA GLY A 75 16.17 1.25 -8.95
C GLY A 75 15.44 0.67 -7.74
N LYS A 76 16.16 -0.05 -6.87
CA LYS A 76 15.64 -0.69 -5.65
C LYS A 76 14.83 0.29 -4.77
N LEU A 77 15.34 1.49 -4.54
CA LEU A 77 14.67 2.50 -3.70
C LEU A 77 13.31 2.92 -4.25
N LEU A 78 13.18 3.04 -5.57
CA LEU A 78 11.92 3.43 -6.20
C LEU A 78 10.89 2.30 -6.09
N LYS A 79 11.33 1.04 -6.18
CA LYS A 79 10.48 -0.14 -5.99
C LYS A 79 9.98 -0.21 -4.55
N GLU A 80 10.87 -0.04 -3.57
CA GLU A 80 10.51 -0.02 -2.14
C GLU A 80 9.53 1.12 -1.81
N GLU A 81 9.74 2.33 -2.36
CA GLU A 81 8.81 3.44 -2.12
C GLU A 81 7.44 3.18 -2.75
N LYS A 82 7.41 2.63 -3.96
CA LYS A 82 6.15 2.22 -4.62
C LYS A 82 5.42 1.18 -3.78
N GLU A 83 6.14 0.18 -3.30
CA GLU A 83 5.60 -0.87 -2.45
C GLU A 83 5.07 -0.31 -1.12
N ARG A 84 5.84 0.54 -0.44
CA ARG A 84 5.40 1.23 0.78
C ARG A 84 4.10 1.99 0.56
N ASN A 85 4.00 2.73 -0.53
CA ASN A 85 2.78 3.48 -0.87
C ASN A 85 1.58 2.56 -1.13
N VAL A 86 1.79 1.41 -1.75
CA VAL A 86 0.73 0.42 -1.97
C VAL A 86 0.30 -0.18 -0.62
N LEU A 87 1.22 -0.66 0.20
CA LEU A 87 0.91 -1.27 1.50
C LEU A 87 0.21 -0.27 2.45
N THR A 88 0.67 0.97 2.49
CA THR A 88 0.08 2.03 3.32
C THR A 88 -1.38 2.31 2.94
N LYS A 89 -1.74 2.19 1.66
CA LYS A 89 -3.11 2.33 1.17
C LYS A 89 -3.94 1.06 1.32
N GLN A 90 -3.30 -0.11 1.38
CA GLN A 90 -3.99 -1.40 1.55
C GLN A 90 -4.44 -1.62 2.99
N ILE A 91 -3.66 -1.20 3.99
CA ILE A 91 -4.01 -1.33 5.41
C ILE A 91 -5.41 -0.76 5.73
N PRO A 92 -5.74 0.52 5.43
CA PRO A 92 -7.06 1.06 5.76
C PRO A 92 -8.20 0.34 5.02
N LYS A 93 -7.96 -0.17 3.81
CA LYS A 93 -8.96 -0.96 3.07
C LYS A 93 -9.22 -2.31 3.72
N LEU A 94 -8.16 -2.98 4.22
CA LEU A 94 -8.32 -4.21 4.97
C LEU A 94 -9.03 -3.96 6.30
N GLU A 95 -8.70 -2.86 6.99
CA GLU A 95 -9.38 -2.46 8.23
C GLU A 95 -10.87 -2.21 8.02
N GLU A 96 -11.25 -1.50 6.95
CA GLU A 96 -12.65 -1.27 6.58
C GLU A 96 -13.40 -2.59 6.30
N GLN A 97 -12.81 -3.50 5.52
CA GLN A 97 -13.39 -4.82 5.27
C GLN A 97 -13.54 -5.65 6.54
N ILE A 98 -12.57 -5.57 7.44
CA ILE A 98 -12.62 -6.27 8.74
C ILE A 98 -13.77 -5.69 9.58
N ARG A 99 -13.95 -4.36 9.63
CA ARG A 99 -15.07 -3.73 10.35
C ARG A 99 -16.42 -4.13 9.79
N GLU A 100 -16.56 -4.18 8.47
CA GLU A 100 -17.80 -4.62 7.80
C GLU A 100 -18.17 -6.05 8.21
N LEU A 101 -17.21 -6.98 8.14
CA LEU A 101 -17.47 -8.36 8.58
C LEU A 101 -17.75 -8.46 10.09
N ALA A 102 -17.08 -7.65 10.91
CA ALA A 102 -17.33 -7.60 12.35
C ALA A 102 -18.72 -7.07 12.69
N TYR A 103 -19.21 -6.09 11.92
CA TYR A 103 -20.56 -5.57 12.03
C TYR A 103 -21.61 -6.62 11.67
N ASN A 104 -21.39 -7.36 10.57
CA ASN A 104 -22.28 -8.46 10.17
C ASN A 104 -22.30 -9.57 11.23
N TYR A 105 -21.14 -9.92 11.79
CA TYR A 105 -21.05 -10.86 12.92
C TYR A 105 -21.88 -10.38 14.13
N ALA A 106 -21.76 -9.11 14.50
CA ALA A 106 -22.52 -8.55 15.61
C ALA A 106 -24.03 -8.61 15.34
N LEU A 107 -24.47 -8.38 14.10
CA LEU A 107 -25.88 -8.48 13.71
C LEU A 107 -26.42 -9.91 13.85
N GLU A 108 -25.64 -10.92 13.44
CA GLU A 108 -26.01 -12.33 13.54
C GLU A 108 -26.02 -12.86 14.99
N HIS A 109 -25.20 -12.29 15.86
CA HIS A 109 -25.01 -12.74 17.24
C HIS A 109 -25.64 -11.81 18.29
N ASN A 110 -26.83 -11.26 18.02
CA ASN A 110 -27.63 -10.44 18.95
C ASN A 110 -26.87 -9.21 19.50
N GLY A 111 -26.03 -8.59 18.68
CA GLY A 111 -25.23 -7.42 19.06
C GLY A 111 -23.95 -7.74 19.83
N ARG A 112 -23.57 -9.02 19.96
CA ARG A 112 -22.30 -9.38 20.62
C ARG A 112 -21.12 -8.94 19.76
N PRO A 113 -20.21 -8.08 20.27
CA PRO A 113 -19.05 -7.65 19.50
C PRO A 113 -18.11 -8.83 19.22
N PHE A 114 -17.42 -8.77 18.09
CA PHE A 114 -16.36 -9.73 17.79
C PHE A 114 -15.13 -9.42 18.66
N THR A 115 -14.77 -10.34 19.53
CA THR A 115 -13.69 -10.16 20.51
C THR A 115 -12.45 -10.94 20.07
N ILE A 116 -11.29 -10.30 20.15
CA ILE A 116 -9.98 -10.89 19.88
C ILE A 116 -9.15 -10.77 21.15
N HIS A 117 -8.73 -11.91 21.72
CA HIS A 117 -7.92 -11.95 22.94
C HIS A 117 -8.57 -11.25 24.15
N GLY A 118 -9.91 -11.22 24.22
CA GLY A 118 -10.65 -10.57 25.30
C GLY A 118 -10.96 -9.09 25.04
N GLU A 119 -10.45 -8.48 23.97
CA GLU A 119 -10.76 -7.10 23.59
C GLU A 119 -11.66 -7.03 22.35
N PRO A 120 -12.61 -6.08 22.27
CA PRO A 120 -13.39 -5.85 21.06
C PRO A 120 -12.49 -5.51 19.87
N LEU A 121 -12.78 -6.11 18.71
CA LEU A 121 -12.01 -5.91 17.49
C LEU A 121 -11.91 -4.43 17.09
N GLU A 122 -12.99 -3.64 17.27
CA GLU A 122 -12.98 -2.21 16.97
C GLU A 122 -11.90 -1.47 17.78
N THR A 123 -11.83 -1.74 19.09
CA THR A 123 -10.82 -1.16 19.98
C THR A 123 -9.39 -1.53 19.55
N VAL A 124 -9.19 -2.78 19.11
CA VAL A 124 -7.89 -3.25 18.63
C VAL A 124 -7.48 -2.53 17.34
N LEU A 125 -8.43 -2.32 16.41
CA LEU A 125 -8.19 -1.60 15.17
C LEU A 125 -7.87 -0.13 15.44
N ASP A 126 -8.67 0.53 16.28
CA ASP A 126 -8.50 1.94 16.61
C ASP A 126 -7.16 2.20 17.29
N ARG A 127 -6.80 1.40 18.31
CA ARG A 127 -5.47 1.45 18.95
C ARG A 127 -4.34 1.32 17.93
N SER A 128 -4.49 0.42 16.96
CA SER A 128 -3.47 0.23 15.92
C SER A 128 -3.37 1.42 14.97
N THR A 129 -4.49 2.10 14.66
CA THR A 129 -4.48 3.31 13.84
C THR A 129 -3.86 4.50 14.58
N GLU A 130 -4.20 4.66 15.86
CA GLU A 130 -3.67 5.70 16.73
C GLU A 130 -2.15 5.55 16.90
N ASN A 131 -1.67 4.34 17.18
CA ASN A 131 -0.24 4.05 17.28
C ASN A 131 0.52 4.47 16.02
N ARG A 132 -0.05 4.19 14.83
CA ARG A 132 0.56 4.60 13.55
C ARG A 132 0.61 6.12 13.39
N GLU A 133 -0.43 6.83 13.81
CA GLU A 133 -0.45 8.28 13.74
C GLU A 133 0.55 8.90 14.72
N ASN A 134 0.66 8.35 15.93
CA ASN A 134 1.62 8.76 16.94
C ASN A 134 3.06 8.53 16.47
N ASP A 135 3.37 7.36 15.90
CA ASP A 135 4.68 7.07 15.32
C ASP A 135 5.04 8.06 14.19
N ARG A 136 4.06 8.40 13.35
CA ARG A 136 4.24 9.40 12.30
C ARG A 136 4.53 10.78 12.88
N LYS A 137 3.79 11.22 13.90
CA LYS A 137 4.00 12.49 14.60
C LYS A 137 5.37 12.55 15.26
N LEU A 138 5.78 11.47 15.93
CA LEU A 138 7.08 11.35 16.60
C LEU A 138 8.25 11.43 15.61
N LYS A 139 8.16 10.73 14.47
CA LYS A 139 9.18 10.81 13.40
C LYS A 139 9.29 12.22 12.82
N LEU A 140 8.16 12.92 12.63
CA LEU A 140 8.14 14.30 12.13
C LEU A 140 8.73 15.29 13.14
N SER A 141 8.38 15.16 14.42
CA SER A 141 8.89 16.04 15.48
C SER A 141 10.40 15.85 15.70
N ALA A 142 10.90 14.60 15.70
CA ALA A 142 12.32 14.31 15.78
C ALA A 142 13.11 14.94 14.62
N ARG A 143 12.58 14.87 13.39
CA ARG A 143 13.21 15.50 12.22
C ARG A 143 13.23 17.03 12.31
N LYS A 144 12.20 17.65 12.90
CA LYS A 144 12.17 19.10 13.16
C LYS A 144 13.25 19.50 14.17
N GLN A 145 13.33 18.79 15.30
CA GLN A 145 14.34 19.07 16.33
C GLN A 145 15.78 18.87 15.82
N GLN A 146 16.04 17.88 14.97
CA GLN A 146 17.35 17.71 14.34
C GLN A 146 17.70 18.90 13.44
N ARG A 147 16.74 19.39 12.63
CA ARG A 147 16.94 20.58 11.80
C ARG A 147 17.30 21.79 12.65
N ASP A 148 16.53 22.05 13.71
CA ASP A 148 16.73 23.19 14.60
C ASP A 148 18.11 23.14 15.32
N LYS A 149 18.61 21.94 15.65
CA LYS A 149 19.96 21.72 16.23
C LYS A 149 21.10 21.89 15.22
N THR A 150 20.86 21.61 13.93
CA THR A 150 21.87 21.78 12.86
C THR A 150 21.95 23.20 12.29
N VAL A 151 21.05 24.11 12.69
CA VAL A 151 21.21 25.54 12.41
C VAL A 151 22.24 26.10 13.38
N THR A 152 23.53 25.90 13.07
CA THR A 152 24.58 26.78 13.59
C THR A 152 24.21 28.24 13.26
N PRO A 153 24.30 29.20 14.20
CA PRO A 153 23.86 30.59 14.04
C PRO A 153 24.83 31.42 13.17
N GLY A 154 25.33 30.85 12.07
CA GLY A 154 26.33 31.49 11.21
C GLY A 154 26.23 31.16 9.73
N ARG A 155 25.34 30.25 9.29
CA ARG A 155 25.16 29.99 7.85
C ARG A 155 24.00 30.82 7.33
N SER A 156 24.33 32.03 6.89
CA SER A 156 23.42 32.93 6.21
C SER A 156 22.67 32.22 5.10
N LEU A 157 21.38 32.48 5.02
CA LEU A 157 20.50 32.09 3.93
C LEU A 157 20.94 32.83 2.66
N MET A 158 21.98 32.36 2.00
CA MET A 158 22.33 32.78 0.65
C MET A 158 21.29 32.18 -0.30
N PRO A 159 20.46 32.97 -0.99
CA PRO A 159 19.60 32.45 -2.04
C PRO A 159 20.50 32.07 -3.22
N LEU A 160 20.60 30.78 -3.53
CA LEU A 160 21.32 30.26 -4.72
C LEU A 160 20.56 30.54 -6.04
N THR A 161 19.78 31.61 -6.10
CA THR A 161 19.04 32.01 -7.31
C THR A 161 19.20 33.51 -7.51
N PRO A 162 19.69 33.98 -8.67
CA PRO A 162 19.79 35.40 -8.94
C PRO A 162 18.38 35.99 -8.99
N ARG A 163 18.06 36.80 -7.99
CA ARG A 163 16.80 37.55 -7.89
C ARG A 163 16.91 38.73 -8.85
N ASN A 164 16.39 38.57 -10.06
CA ASN A 164 16.32 39.64 -11.05
C ASN A 164 15.37 40.74 -10.54
N ARG A 165 15.92 41.78 -9.93
CA ARG A 165 15.20 43.04 -9.67
C ARG A 165 15.48 43.97 -10.84
N SER A 166 14.58 44.00 -11.81
CA SER A 166 14.48 45.11 -12.74
C SER A 166 13.00 45.42 -13.00
N ASN A 167 12.62 46.60 -12.50
CA ASN A 167 11.56 47.51 -12.90
C ASN A 167 10.10 47.05 -12.84
N ALA A 168 9.39 47.69 -11.92
CA ALA A 168 7.99 48.05 -12.11
C ALA A 168 7.84 48.95 -13.35
N LEU A 169 6.75 48.71 -14.09
CA LEU A 169 5.97 49.59 -14.98
C LEU A 169 5.64 48.90 -16.32
N GLY A 170 4.35 48.78 -16.61
CA GLY A 170 3.84 48.62 -17.97
C GLY A 170 3.60 47.18 -18.41
N GLY A 171 2.32 46.85 -18.65
CA GLY A 171 1.92 45.50 -19.08
C GLY A 171 2.39 45.13 -20.48
N SER A 172 2.53 43.83 -20.72
CA SER A 172 2.25 43.22 -22.02
C SER A 172 2.18 41.70 -21.85
N THR A 173 1.09 41.10 -22.31
CA THR A 173 0.87 39.66 -22.30
C THR A 173 1.77 38.97 -23.33
N CYS A 174 2.91 38.42 -22.91
CA CYS A 174 3.71 37.56 -23.78
C CYS A 174 3.19 36.13 -23.73
N LYS A 175 2.39 35.77 -24.74
CA LYS A 175 1.99 34.37 -25.01
C LYS A 175 3.23 33.55 -25.38
N ARG A 176 3.47 32.46 -24.64
CA ARG A 176 4.49 31.47 -24.94
C ARG A 176 4.04 30.67 -26.17
N LYS A 177 4.75 30.80 -27.30
CA LYS A 177 4.57 29.97 -28.50
C LYS A 177 4.96 28.52 -28.17
N ILE A 178 3.99 27.62 -28.27
CA ILE A 178 4.23 26.17 -28.35
C ILE A 178 4.83 25.91 -29.73
N ILE A 179 6.03 25.36 -29.78
CA ILE A 179 6.62 24.85 -31.03
C ILE A 179 6.05 23.45 -31.22
N THR A 180 5.00 23.33 -32.04
CA THR A 180 4.63 22.08 -32.71
C THR A 180 5.34 22.06 -34.07
N PRO A 181 5.98 20.95 -34.50
CA PRO A 181 6.34 20.80 -35.90
C PRO A 181 5.06 20.42 -36.65
N SER A 182 4.56 21.33 -37.48
CA SER A 182 3.36 21.10 -38.28
C SER A 182 3.54 21.67 -39.69
N MET A 183 3.24 20.80 -40.66
CA MET A 183 3.00 21.01 -42.09
C MET A 183 4.27 21.24 -42.95
N SER A 184 4.38 20.70 -44.16
CA SER A 184 3.33 20.76 -45.18
C SER A 184 3.62 19.85 -46.38
N ALA A 185 2.53 19.33 -46.95
CA ALA A 185 2.47 18.73 -48.27
C ALA A 185 2.73 19.77 -49.37
N THR A 186 3.49 19.40 -50.40
CA THR A 186 3.58 20.14 -51.67
C THR A 186 3.04 19.25 -52.79
N LYS A 187 2.03 19.74 -53.52
CA LYS A 187 1.47 19.08 -54.70
C LYS A 187 2.16 19.55 -55.98
N ARG A 188 2.28 18.57 -56.90
CA ARG A 188 2.11 18.62 -58.37
C ARG A 188 3.28 19.02 -59.30
N SER A 189 3.70 18.00 -60.06
CA SER A 189 3.54 17.83 -61.52
C SER A 189 4.26 18.77 -62.48
N LYS A 190 5.15 18.21 -63.32
CA LYS A 190 5.39 18.64 -64.71
C LYS A 190 6.01 17.53 -65.60
N TYR A 191 5.32 17.27 -66.72
CA TYR A 191 5.71 16.79 -68.05
C TYR A 191 5.92 15.29 -68.41
N LEU A 192 5.33 15.00 -69.58
CA LEU A 192 5.31 13.81 -70.42
C LEU A 192 6.70 13.38 -70.92
N GLN A 193 6.93 12.07 -71.02
CA GLN A 193 7.24 11.41 -72.31
C GLN A 193 7.03 9.89 -72.20
N VAL A 194 6.44 9.31 -73.26
CA VAL A 194 6.14 7.90 -73.56
C VAL A 194 6.76 7.67 -74.97
N PRO A 195 6.92 6.46 -75.55
CA PRO A 195 7.24 5.08 -75.08
C PRO A 195 8.47 4.46 -75.82
N SER A 196 8.90 3.25 -75.43
CA SER A 196 9.45 2.19 -76.33
C SER A 196 9.65 0.94 -75.45
N GLY A 197 9.09 -0.25 -75.65
CA GLY A 197 8.88 -1.01 -76.88
C GLY A 197 9.74 -2.28 -76.76
N GLY A 198 9.15 -3.45 -76.47
CA GLY A 198 9.86 -4.74 -76.43
C GLY A 198 9.18 -5.90 -75.68
N ASN A 199 8.06 -6.40 -76.21
CA ASN A 199 7.74 -7.85 -76.27
C ASN A 199 8.41 -8.34 -77.57
N VAL A 200 8.97 -9.54 -77.81
CA VAL A 200 8.75 -10.97 -77.52
C VAL A 200 10.13 -11.62 -77.89
N ASP A 201 10.53 -12.84 -77.51
CA ASP A 201 10.06 -14.10 -78.08
C ASP A 201 10.99 -15.29 -77.68
N GLU A 202 10.39 -16.48 -77.61
CA GLU A 202 10.91 -17.85 -77.85
C GLU A 202 12.20 -18.43 -77.21
N GLY A 203 12.11 -19.72 -76.83
CA GLY A 203 13.28 -20.60 -76.68
C GLY A 203 13.06 -21.85 -75.83
N ASP A 204 12.58 -22.91 -76.47
CA ASP A 204 12.25 -24.27 -76.01
C ASP A 204 13.49 -25.18 -75.78
N VAL A 205 13.24 -26.40 -75.26
CA VAL A 205 14.02 -27.67 -75.30
C VAL A 205 15.20 -27.78 -74.30
N SER A 206 15.40 -28.82 -73.48
CA SER A 206 15.02 -30.26 -73.48
C SER A 206 14.81 -30.81 -72.08
#